data_AF-U9T284-F1
#
_entry.id   AF-U9T284-F1
#
_cell.length_a   1.000
_cell.length_b   1.000
_cell.length_c   1.000
_cell.angle_alpha   90.00
_cell.angle_beta   90.00
_cell.angle_gamma   90.00
#
_symmetry.space_group_name_H-M   'P 1'
#
loop_
_entity.id
_entity.type
_entity.pdbx_description
1 polymer ?
#
loop_
_entity_poly.entity_id
_entity_poly.type
_entity_poly.pdbx_seq_one_letter_code
_entity_poly.pdbx_strand_id
1 'polypeptide(L)'
;MSLNLTNYRECKKFIEKHYETISEICFKFAIDIDGLLDKNIKEFKEIVKIAFKLVRVNFAEESQIYKEEKMKFYIQRRCEDLQDNKKRFLDFTLNRKRSKIVLDKIVIEKNSVKQLILDEELIENELIEHFKSFAGKKLNSNETLKGSWIYQYSPKEDINECWYNEVIQPISESKWDHMIRQLANDKAPEISQISNEMLKHMGTSIKSATLKLANLCLQVGDIPEEWRHALLYPIPKTMDW
;
A
#
# COMPACT_ATOMS: atom_id res chain seq x y z
N MET A 1 43.93 -28.67 -3.05
CA MET A 1 45.01 -29.27 -3.88
C MET A 1 46.35 -28.77 -3.36
N SER A 2 47.11 -29.63 -2.68
CA SER A 2 48.47 -29.32 -2.25
C SER A 2 49.41 -29.45 -3.46
N LEU A 3 49.83 -28.32 -4.04
CA LEU A 3 50.95 -28.28 -4.97
C LEU A 3 52.23 -28.71 -4.22
N ASN A 4 52.61 -29.98 -4.36
CA ASN A 4 53.91 -30.51 -3.94
C ASN A 4 54.94 -30.18 -5.02
N LEU A 5 55.32 -28.91 -5.09
CA LEU A 5 56.44 -28.45 -5.91
C LEU A 5 57.74 -28.85 -5.20
N THR A 6 58.33 -29.98 -5.58
CA THR A 6 59.61 -30.47 -5.05
C THR A 6 60.82 -30.02 -5.89
N ASN A 7 60.59 -29.47 -7.09
CA ASN A 7 61.63 -29.02 -8.01
C ASN A 7 61.90 -27.51 -7.86
N TYR A 8 63.14 -27.15 -7.49
CA TYR A 8 63.59 -25.76 -7.27
C TYR A 8 63.27 -24.82 -8.46
N ARG A 9 63.43 -25.32 -9.69
CA ARG A 9 63.17 -24.52 -10.91
C ARG A 9 61.69 -24.21 -11.12
N GLU A 10 60.80 -25.09 -10.69
CA GLU A 10 59.35 -24.90 -10.77
C GLU A 10 58.86 -23.97 -9.64
N CYS A 11 59.43 -24.11 -8.43
CA CYS A 11 59.19 -23.18 -7.32
C CYS A 11 59.57 -21.74 -7.69
N LYS A 12 60.74 -21.54 -8.30
CA LYS A 12 61.22 -20.21 -8.69
C LYS A 12 60.32 -19.55 -9.74
N LYS A 13 59.95 -20.29 -10.80
CA LYS A 13 58.99 -19.80 -11.81
C LYS A 13 57.61 -19.46 -11.22
N PHE A 14 57.16 -20.23 -10.22
CA PHE A 14 55.90 -19.97 -9.53
C PHE A 14 55.97 -18.69 -8.69
N ILE A 15 57.07 -18.49 -7.95
CA ILE A 15 57.29 -17.28 -7.15
C ILE A 15 57.41 -16.05 -8.06
N GLU A 16 58.20 -16.11 -9.13
CA GLU A 16 58.37 -15.03 -10.12
C GLU A 16 57.01 -14.60 -10.72
N LYS A 17 56.14 -15.56 -11.06
CA LYS A 17 54.81 -15.28 -11.61
C LYS A 17 53.91 -14.47 -10.67
N HIS A 18 54.07 -14.67 -9.36
CA HIS A 18 53.20 -14.06 -8.34
C HIS A 18 53.90 -12.95 -7.53
N TYR A 19 55.15 -12.64 -7.87
CA TYR A 19 55.99 -11.71 -7.14
C TYR A 19 55.38 -10.31 -7.10
N GLU A 20 55.01 -9.73 -8.26
CA GLU A 20 54.49 -8.36 -8.33
C GLU A 20 53.25 -8.16 -7.44
N THR A 21 52.27 -9.06 -7.53
CA THR A 21 51.02 -8.98 -6.75
C THR A 21 51.29 -9.08 -5.24
N ILE A 22 52.21 -9.95 -4.82
CA ILE A 22 52.51 -10.14 -3.40
C ILE A 22 53.39 -9.01 -2.88
N SER A 23 54.36 -8.54 -3.67
CA SER A 23 55.19 -7.39 -3.34
C SER A 23 54.35 -6.14 -3.14
N GLU A 24 53.37 -5.86 -4.00
CA GLU A 24 52.46 -4.71 -3.84
C GLU A 24 51.70 -4.77 -2.50
N ILE A 25 51.16 -5.94 -2.16
CA ILE A 25 50.48 -6.16 -0.87
C ILE A 25 51.47 -6.01 0.29
N CYS A 26 52.64 -6.63 0.21
CA CYS A 26 53.67 -6.57 1.24
C CYS A 26 54.17 -5.14 1.47
N PHE A 27 54.40 -4.36 0.42
CA PHE A 27 54.77 -2.94 0.54
C PHE A 27 53.65 -2.12 1.20
N LYS A 28 52.39 -2.36 0.82
CA LYS A 28 51.24 -1.67 1.41
C LYS A 28 51.08 -1.93 2.92
N PHE A 29 51.51 -3.10 3.39
CA PHE A 29 51.47 -3.48 4.80
C PHE A 29 52.84 -3.47 5.50
N ALA A 30 53.87 -2.87 4.88
CA ALA A 30 55.24 -2.79 5.40
C ALA A 30 55.82 -4.15 5.85
N ILE A 31 55.50 -5.23 5.13
CA ILE A 31 56.05 -6.57 5.36
C ILE A 31 57.43 -6.64 4.70
N ASP A 32 58.42 -7.12 5.45
CA ASP A 32 59.77 -7.35 4.91
C ASP A 32 59.74 -8.44 3.81
N ILE A 33 60.27 -8.09 2.64
CA ILE A 33 60.32 -8.93 1.45
C ILE A 33 61.77 -9.28 1.05
N ASP A 34 62.75 -9.03 1.92
CA ASP A 34 64.14 -9.27 1.56
C ASP A 34 64.40 -10.74 1.20
N GLY A 35 65.05 -10.93 0.04
CA GLY A 35 65.28 -12.23 -0.57
C GLY A 35 64.03 -13.03 -0.96
N LEU A 36 62.86 -12.42 -1.18
CA LEU A 36 61.60 -13.14 -1.48
C LEU A 36 61.69 -14.08 -2.69
N LEU A 37 62.53 -13.75 -3.69
CA LEU A 37 62.80 -14.59 -4.86
C LEU A 37 63.71 -15.80 -4.57
N ASP A 38 64.46 -15.74 -3.47
CA ASP A 38 65.40 -16.77 -3.03
C ASP A 38 64.82 -17.69 -1.93
N LYS A 39 63.62 -17.36 -1.41
CA LYS A 39 62.92 -18.14 -0.39
C LYS A 39 62.35 -19.45 -0.94
N ASN A 40 62.25 -20.45 -0.07
CA ASN A 40 61.60 -21.71 -0.45
C ASN A 40 60.07 -21.56 -0.54
N ILE A 41 59.39 -22.48 -1.21
CA ILE A 41 57.93 -22.42 -1.41
C ILE A 41 57.13 -22.44 -0.10
N LYS A 42 57.71 -22.97 0.99
CA LYS A 42 57.05 -23.04 2.30
C LYS A 42 57.08 -21.67 2.99
N GLU A 43 58.23 -21.01 2.98
CA GLU A 43 58.43 -19.64 3.47
C GLU A 43 57.59 -18.64 2.69
N PHE A 44 57.58 -18.75 1.36
CA PHE A 44 56.72 -17.94 0.50
C PHE A 44 55.24 -18.10 0.87
N LYS A 45 54.77 -19.34 1.08
CA LYS A 45 53.39 -19.61 1.53
C LYS A 45 53.08 -18.98 2.89
N GLU A 46 54.01 -18.95 3.83
CA GLU A 46 53.80 -18.30 5.13
C GLU A 46 53.71 -16.78 5.00
N ILE A 47 54.55 -16.15 4.17
CA ILE A 47 54.47 -14.70 3.88
C ILE A 47 53.11 -14.35 3.25
N VAL A 48 52.66 -15.15 2.27
CA VAL A 48 51.35 -14.96 1.64
C VAL A 48 50.21 -15.11 2.65
N LYS A 49 50.29 -16.06 3.59
CA LYS A 49 49.29 -16.19 4.66
C LYS A 49 49.27 -14.98 5.58
N ILE A 50 50.43 -14.44 5.94
CA ILE A 50 50.55 -13.24 6.78
C ILE A 50 49.94 -12.04 6.06
N ALA A 51 50.34 -11.81 4.79
CA ALA A 51 49.79 -10.75 3.94
C ALA A 51 48.26 -10.86 3.82
N PHE A 52 47.74 -12.07 3.58
CA PHE A 52 46.29 -12.29 3.48
C PHE A 52 45.55 -12.02 4.80
N LYS A 53 46.13 -12.40 5.95
CA LYS A 53 45.57 -12.07 7.26
C LYS A 53 45.51 -10.56 7.47
N LEU A 54 46.56 -9.83 7.13
CA LEU A 54 46.63 -8.37 7.26
C LEU A 54 45.60 -7.67 6.37
N VAL A 55 45.48 -8.09 5.10
CA VAL A 55 44.43 -7.59 4.19
C VAL A 55 43.03 -7.78 4.78
N ARG A 56 42.74 -8.95 5.36
CA ARG A 56 41.44 -9.24 5.96
C ARG A 56 41.16 -8.35 7.18
N VAL A 57 42.16 -8.12 8.03
CA VAL A 57 42.04 -7.24 9.19
C VAL A 57 41.79 -5.80 8.74
N ASN A 58 42.58 -5.29 7.79
CA ASN A 58 42.40 -3.95 7.25
C ASN A 58 41.03 -3.77 6.58
N PHE A 59 40.57 -4.75 5.80
CA PHE A 59 39.23 -4.70 5.21
C PHE A 59 38.13 -4.65 6.28
N ALA A 60 38.28 -5.40 7.37
CA ALA A 60 37.32 -5.38 8.47
C ALA A 60 37.29 -4.02 9.17
N GLU A 61 38.46 -3.40 9.36
CA GLU A 61 38.59 -2.06 9.93
C GLU A 61 37.98 -0.99 9.01
N GLU A 62 38.34 -0.96 7.73
CA GLU A 62 37.76 -0.06 6.73
C GLU A 62 36.23 -0.23 6.61
N SER A 63 35.74 -1.47 6.64
CA SER A 63 34.30 -1.76 6.65
C SER A 63 33.61 -1.22 7.89
N GLN A 64 34.28 -1.25 9.04
CA GLN A 64 33.77 -0.72 10.29
C GLN A 64 33.73 0.81 10.27
N ILE A 65 34.81 1.46 9.81
CA ILE A 65 34.88 2.91 9.62
C ILE A 65 33.75 3.37 8.70
N TYR A 66 33.58 2.74 7.54
CA TYR A 66 32.50 3.06 6.61
C TYR A 66 31.11 2.95 7.24
N LYS A 67 30.86 1.89 8.05
CA LYS A 67 29.58 1.74 8.75
C LYS A 67 29.36 2.84 9.78
N GLU A 68 30.39 3.21 10.52
CA GLU A 68 30.32 4.29 11.52
C GLU A 68 30.07 5.65 10.89
N GLU A 69 30.76 5.97 9.80
CA GLU A 69 30.52 7.19 9.02
C GLU A 69 29.10 7.25 8.49
N LYS A 70 28.62 6.16 7.91
CA LYS A 70 27.25 6.05 7.40
C LYS A 70 26.23 6.19 8.51
N MET A 71 26.49 5.60 9.67
CA MET A 71 25.63 5.74 10.86
C MET A 71 25.57 7.20 11.31
N LYS A 72 26.72 7.86 11.48
CA LYS A 72 26.81 9.28 11.85
C LYS A 72 26.05 10.16 10.86
N PHE A 73 26.24 9.92 9.57
CA PHE A 73 25.52 10.64 8.50
C PHE A 73 23.99 10.50 8.65
N TYR A 74 23.47 9.29 8.84
CA TYR A 74 22.02 9.09 8.97
C TYR A 74 21.47 9.61 10.31
N ILE A 75 22.26 9.58 11.39
CA ILE A 75 21.87 10.22 12.66
C ILE A 75 21.73 11.73 12.46
N GLN A 76 22.75 12.37 11.88
CA GLN A 76 22.75 13.80 11.61
C GLN A 76 21.57 14.20 10.72
N ARG A 77 21.37 13.49 9.61
CA ARG A 77 20.25 13.72 8.70
C ARG A 77 18.88 13.54 9.37
N ARG A 78 18.77 12.61 10.32
CA ARG A 78 17.53 12.41 11.08
C ARG A 78 17.26 13.56 12.06
N CYS A 79 18.31 14.13 12.67
CA CYS A 79 18.20 15.33 13.50
C CYS A 79 17.77 16.55 12.68
N GLU A 80 18.31 16.72 11.48
CA GLU A 80 17.90 17.76 10.52
C GLU A 80 16.44 17.56 10.09
N ASP A 81 16.06 16.33 9.68
CA ASP A 81 14.69 16.00 9.29
C ASP A 81 13.70 16.24 10.46
N LEU A 82 14.11 16.07 11.71
CA LEU A 82 13.25 16.38 12.88
C LEU A 82 12.91 17.87 12.99
N GLN A 83 13.86 18.75 12.67
CA GLN A 83 13.66 20.21 12.70
C GLN A 83 12.91 20.70 11.46
N ASP A 84 13.42 20.33 10.28
CA ASP A 84 13.03 20.96 9.02
C ASP A 84 11.96 20.16 8.24
N ASN A 85 11.83 18.84 8.47
CA ASN A 85 10.94 17.97 7.70
C ASN A 85 10.32 16.83 8.53
N LYS A 86 9.46 17.21 9.48
CA LYS A 86 8.78 16.30 10.43
C LYS A 86 8.06 15.13 9.73
N LYS A 87 7.51 15.36 8.53
CA LYS A 87 6.85 14.32 7.72
C LYS A 87 7.84 13.22 7.32
N ARG A 88 8.99 13.61 6.79
CA ARG A 88 10.06 12.68 6.39
C ARG A 88 10.66 11.97 7.60
N PHE A 89 10.86 12.67 8.72
CA PHE A 89 11.28 12.05 9.98
C PHE A 89 10.31 10.94 10.43
N LEU A 90 9.00 11.21 10.42
CA LEU A 90 7.97 10.23 10.77
C LEU A 90 7.95 9.05 9.79
N ASP A 91 8.06 9.32 8.49
CA ASP A 91 8.07 8.27 7.46
C ASP A 91 9.26 7.31 7.70
N PHE A 92 10.46 7.82 7.97
CA PHE A 92 11.64 6.98 8.25
C PHE A 92 11.57 6.26 9.60
N THR A 93 11.18 6.96 10.67
CA THR A 93 11.17 6.40 12.04
C THR A 93 10.14 5.29 12.18
N LEU A 94 8.97 5.47 11.58
CA LEU A 94 7.90 4.48 11.61
C LEU A 94 8.01 3.48 10.45
N ASN A 95 9.08 3.56 9.66
CA ASN A 95 9.29 2.74 8.46
C ASN A 95 8.04 2.71 7.55
N ARG A 96 7.37 3.85 7.41
CA ARG A 96 6.13 3.98 6.63
C ARG A 96 6.47 3.85 5.15
N LYS A 97 6.17 2.70 4.58
CA LYS A 97 6.07 2.55 3.12
C LYS A 97 4.70 3.05 2.70
N ARG A 98 4.63 4.07 1.85
CA ARG A 98 3.36 4.45 1.22
C ARG A 98 3.08 3.47 0.10
N SER A 99 2.10 2.60 0.30
CA SER A 99 1.50 1.83 -0.78
C SER A 99 0.67 2.77 -1.63
N LYS A 100 1.01 2.89 -2.91
CA LYS A 100 0.10 3.45 -3.92
C LYS A 100 -0.62 2.27 -4.53
N ILE A 101 -1.95 2.29 -4.49
CA ILE A 101 -2.73 1.25 -5.17
C ILE A 101 -2.78 1.64 -6.64
N VAL A 102 -2.29 0.72 -7.47
CA VAL A 102 -2.37 0.79 -8.92
C VAL A 102 -3.24 -0.38 -9.34
N LEU A 103 -4.36 -0.10 -10.00
CA LEU A 103 -5.26 -1.11 -10.57
C LEU A 103 -4.85 -1.40 -12.02
N ASP A 104 -3.62 -1.88 -12.22
CA ASP A 104 -3.06 -2.19 -13.54
C ASP A 104 -3.22 -3.67 -13.92
N LYS A 105 -3.75 -4.50 -13.01
CA LYS A 105 -3.88 -5.96 -13.21
C LYS A 105 -5.13 -6.48 -12.55
N ILE A 106 -5.91 -7.27 -13.29
CA ILE A 106 -7.05 -8.01 -12.75
C ILE A 106 -6.93 -9.49 -13.08
N VAL A 107 -7.41 -10.34 -12.19
CA VAL A 107 -7.51 -11.79 -12.42
C VAL A 107 -8.97 -12.13 -12.60
N ILE A 108 -9.31 -12.69 -13.75
CA ILE A 108 -10.67 -13.12 -14.08
C ILE A 108 -10.69 -14.63 -14.22
N GLU A 109 -11.73 -15.26 -13.70
CA GLU A 109 -11.97 -16.69 -13.90
C GLU A 109 -13.06 -16.87 -14.97
N LYS A 110 -12.66 -17.35 -16.16
CA LYS A 110 -13.59 -17.71 -17.24
C LYS A 110 -13.42 -19.21 -17.50
N ASN A 111 -14.52 -19.97 -17.46
CA ASN A 111 -14.53 -21.41 -17.69
C ASN A 111 -13.52 -22.21 -16.83
N SER A 112 -13.42 -21.89 -15.54
CA SER A 112 -12.48 -22.51 -14.59
C SER A 112 -10.99 -22.29 -14.90
N VAL A 113 -10.67 -21.35 -15.79
CA VAL A 113 -9.29 -20.91 -16.08
C VAL A 113 -9.13 -19.48 -15.56
N LYS A 114 -8.07 -19.26 -14.76
CA LYS A 114 -7.69 -17.93 -14.28
C LYS A 114 -6.83 -17.24 -15.33
N GLN A 115 -7.28 -16.08 -15.80
CA GLN A 115 -6.58 -15.24 -16.74
C GLN A 115 -6.17 -13.93 -16.07
N LEU A 116 -4.91 -13.54 -16.25
CA LEU A 116 -4.39 -12.23 -15.84
C LEU A 116 -4.55 -11.25 -17.00
N ILE A 117 -5.24 -10.14 -16.77
CA ILE A 117 -5.41 -9.05 -17.74
C ILE A 117 -4.56 -7.87 -17.26
N LEU A 118 -3.80 -7.29 -18.18
CA LEU A 118 -2.90 -6.15 -17.97
C LEU A 118 -3.25 -4.94 -18.85
N ASP A 119 -4.15 -5.14 -19.81
CA ASP A 119 -4.56 -4.12 -20.78
C ASP A 119 -5.62 -3.20 -20.15
N GLU A 120 -5.42 -1.89 -20.26
CA GLU A 120 -6.23 -0.88 -19.57
C GLU A 120 -7.69 -0.86 -20.05
N GLU A 121 -7.94 -0.94 -21.36
CA GLU A 121 -9.30 -0.96 -21.91
C GLU A 121 -10.02 -2.25 -21.53
N LEU A 122 -9.33 -3.40 -21.57
CA LEU A 122 -9.91 -4.67 -21.13
C LEU A 122 -10.19 -4.69 -19.63
N ILE A 123 -9.32 -4.09 -18.81
CA ILE A 123 -9.55 -3.95 -17.36
C ILE A 123 -10.80 -3.15 -17.09
N GLU A 124 -10.96 -1.98 -17.73
CA GLU A 124 -12.12 -1.12 -17.53
C GLU A 124 -13.43 -1.82 -17.91
N ASN A 125 -13.47 -2.45 -19.09
CA ASN A 125 -14.67 -3.15 -19.56
C ASN A 125 -15.08 -4.30 -18.63
N GLU A 126 -14.11 -5.11 -18.19
CA GLU A 126 -14.40 -6.24 -17.31
C GLU A 126 -14.81 -5.78 -15.90
N LEU A 127 -14.23 -4.69 -15.38
CA LEU A 127 -14.67 -4.09 -14.11
C LEU A 127 -16.10 -3.57 -14.21
N ILE A 128 -16.45 -2.88 -15.30
CA ILE A 128 -17.81 -2.37 -15.54
C ILE A 128 -18.80 -3.54 -15.57
N GLU A 129 -18.54 -4.60 -16.33
CA GLU A 129 -19.44 -5.75 -16.43
C GLU A 129 -19.53 -6.53 -15.11
N HIS A 130 -18.42 -6.72 -14.41
CA HIS A 130 -18.42 -7.32 -13.08
C HIS A 130 -19.31 -6.54 -12.12
N PHE A 131 -19.14 -5.22 -12.02
CA PHE A 131 -19.87 -4.42 -11.04
C PHE A 131 -21.33 -4.15 -11.40
N LYS A 132 -21.69 -4.15 -12.69
CA LYS A 132 -23.09 -4.16 -13.14
C LYS A 132 -23.83 -5.42 -12.70
N SER A 133 -23.15 -6.57 -12.72
CA SER A 133 -23.76 -7.88 -12.41
C SER A 133 -23.59 -8.30 -10.94
N PHE A 134 -22.62 -7.73 -10.22
CA PHE A 134 -22.25 -8.09 -8.85
C PHE A 134 -23.40 -7.92 -7.87
N ALA A 135 -24.07 -6.77 -7.90
CA ALA A 135 -25.28 -6.55 -7.13
C ALA A 135 -26.45 -7.16 -7.91
N GLY A 136 -26.64 -8.48 -7.76
CA GLY A 136 -27.74 -9.19 -8.41
C GLY A 136 -29.03 -8.40 -8.31
N LYS A 137 -29.70 -8.18 -9.45
CA LYS A 137 -30.95 -7.43 -9.55
C LYS A 137 -32.00 -8.19 -8.74
N LYS A 138 -32.17 -7.86 -7.46
CA LYS A 138 -33.31 -8.33 -6.67
C LYS A 138 -34.54 -7.70 -7.29
N LEU A 139 -35.19 -8.45 -8.17
CA LEU A 139 -36.59 -8.23 -8.44
C LEU A 139 -37.27 -8.39 -7.09
N ASN A 140 -37.89 -7.31 -6.59
CA ASN A 140 -38.86 -7.42 -5.53
C ASN A 140 -40.03 -8.23 -6.10
N SER A 141 -39.87 -9.55 -6.16
CA SER A 141 -41.00 -10.44 -6.33
C SER A 141 -41.88 -10.23 -5.11
N ASN A 142 -43.19 -10.13 -5.31
CA ASN A 142 -44.20 -10.16 -4.24
C ASN A 142 -44.25 -11.54 -3.55
N GLU A 143 -43.08 -12.14 -3.32
CA GLU A 143 -42.91 -13.38 -2.60
C GLU A 143 -43.30 -13.13 -1.16
N THR A 144 -44.39 -13.77 -0.76
CA THR A 144 -44.78 -13.87 0.64
C THR A 144 -43.64 -14.48 1.45
N LEU A 145 -43.40 -13.94 2.65
CA LEU A 145 -42.40 -14.46 3.59
C LEU A 145 -42.64 -15.96 3.80
N LYS A 146 -41.58 -16.78 3.73
CA LYS A 146 -41.67 -18.25 3.85
C LYS A 146 -41.00 -18.75 5.13
N GLY A 147 -41.59 -19.79 5.73
CA GLY A 147 -40.98 -20.55 6.83
C GLY A 147 -40.83 -19.73 8.12
N SER A 148 -39.64 -19.82 8.74
CA SER A 148 -39.32 -19.16 10.00
C SER A 148 -39.41 -17.63 9.95
N TRP A 149 -39.29 -17.03 8.76
CA TRP A 149 -39.39 -15.58 8.59
C TRP A 149 -40.77 -15.02 8.88
N ILE A 150 -41.83 -15.81 8.69
CA ILE A 150 -43.20 -15.38 9.07
C ILE A 150 -43.23 -15.08 10.57
N TYR A 151 -42.70 -15.99 11.39
CA TYR A 151 -42.66 -15.81 12.84
C TYR A 151 -41.71 -14.67 13.26
N GLN A 152 -40.54 -14.56 12.62
CA GLN A 152 -39.53 -13.55 12.97
C GLN A 152 -40.01 -12.11 12.70
N TYR A 153 -40.79 -11.90 11.64
CA TYR A 153 -41.29 -10.59 11.24
C TYR A 153 -42.75 -10.34 11.67
N SER A 154 -43.37 -11.25 12.42
CA SER A 154 -44.68 -11.00 13.02
C SER A 154 -44.62 -9.78 13.95
N PRO A 155 -45.66 -8.92 13.95
CA PRO A 155 -45.77 -7.85 14.92
C PRO A 155 -45.66 -8.41 16.33
N LYS A 156 -44.87 -7.75 17.18
CA LYS A 156 -44.76 -8.13 18.58
C LYS A 156 -45.81 -7.39 19.40
N GLU A 157 -46.47 -8.10 20.30
CA GLU A 157 -47.55 -7.56 21.15
C GLU A 157 -47.06 -6.46 22.12
N ASP A 158 -45.77 -6.45 22.46
CA ASP A 158 -45.15 -5.45 23.33
C ASP A 158 -44.82 -4.13 22.61
N ILE A 159 -44.94 -4.08 21.27
CA ILE A 159 -44.72 -2.88 20.48
C ILE A 159 -46.06 -2.18 20.26
N ASN A 160 -46.21 -0.98 20.83
CA ASN A 160 -47.40 -0.17 20.62
C ASN A 160 -47.29 0.61 19.29
N GLU A 161 -48.26 0.41 18.39
CA GLU A 161 -48.30 1.06 17.09
C GLU A 161 -48.31 2.61 17.19
N CYS A 162 -48.89 3.16 18.26
CA CYS A 162 -48.91 4.60 18.49
C CYS A 162 -47.52 5.22 18.67
N TRP A 163 -46.48 4.44 18.99
CA TRP A 163 -45.10 4.92 19.07
C TRP A 163 -44.56 5.40 17.71
N TYR A 164 -45.11 4.89 16.60
CA TYR A 164 -44.71 5.30 15.26
C TYR A 164 -45.41 6.58 14.77
N ASN A 165 -46.44 7.06 15.48
CA ASN A 165 -47.19 8.26 15.08
C ASN A 165 -46.31 9.50 14.95
N GLU A 166 -45.25 9.60 15.74
CA GLU A 166 -44.27 10.70 15.65
C GLU A 166 -43.33 10.57 14.44
N VAL A 167 -43.06 9.34 13.98
CA VAL A 167 -42.11 9.04 12.90
C VAL A 167 -42.69 9.38 11.52
N ILE A 168 -44.01 9.27 11.36
CA ILE A 168 -44.72 9.51 10.09
C ILE A 168 -45.15 10.99 9.97
N GLN A 169 -44.86 11.83 10.97
CA GLN A 169 -45.20 13.25 10.90
C GLN A 169 -44.47 13.96 9.75
N PRO A 170 -45.14 14.88 9.03
CA PRO A 170 -44.49 15.71 8.04
C PRO A 170 -43.30 16.48 8.63
N ILE A 171 -42.22 16.54 7.87
CA ILE A 171 -41.03 17.32 8.18
C ILE A 171 -41.40 18.80 8.14
N SER A 172 -41.04 19.55 9.19
CA SER A 172 -41.18 21.00 9.25
C SER A 172 -40.10 21.72 8.44
N GLU A 173 -40.40 22.93 7.97
CA GLU A 173 -39.43 23.78 7.26
C GLU A 173 -38.15 24.01 8.07
N SER A 174 -38.29 24.28 9.38
CA SER A 174 -37.15 24.49 10.28
C SER A 174 -36.24 23.27 10.40
N LYS A 175 -36.81 22.07 10.50
CA LYS A 175 -36.05 20.81 10.54
C LYS A 175 -35.37 20.55 9.20
N TRP A 176 -36.07 20.77 8.10
CA TRP A 176 -35.52 20.61 6.76
C TRP A 176 -34.31 21.51 6.54
N ASP A 177 -34.44 22.80 6.86
CA ASP A 177 -33.33 23.76 6.75
C ASP A 177 -32.14 23.39 7.64
N HIS A 178 -32.39 22.88 8.84
CA HIS A 178 -31.33 22.41 9.72
C HIS A 178 -30.57 21.22 9.10
N MET A 179 -31.28 20.23 8.56
CA MET A 179 -30.70 19.05 7.92
C MET A 179 -29.87 19.41 6.69
N ILE A 180 -30.40 20.28 5.81
CA ILE A 180 -29.68 20.72 4.60
C ILE A 180 -28.36 21.42 4.96
N ARG A 181 -28.35 22.25 6.01
CA ARG A 181 -27.12 22.93 6.46
C ARG A 181 -26.06 21.95 7.00
N GLN A 182 -26.49 20.83 7.58
CA GLN A 182 -25.62 19.80 8.14
C GLN A 182 -25.03 18.82 7.11
N LEU A 183 -25.43 18.89 5.84
CA LEU A 183 -24.83 18.07 4.79
C LEU A 183 -23.30 18.22 4.78
N ALA A 184 -22.55 17.14 4.56
CA ALA A 184 -21.09 17.23 4.47
C ALA A 184 -20.67 17.91 3.16
N ASN A 185 -19.68 18.79 3.23
CA ASN A 185 -19.07 19.39 2.03
C ASN A 185 -18.12 18.38 1.35
N ASP A 186 -17.80 18.65 0.09
CA ASP A 186 -16.82 17.93 -0.72
C ASP A 186 -17.17 16.44 -0.88
N LYS A 187 -18.46 16.12 -0.84
CA LYS A 187 -18.97 14.79 -1.16
C LYS A 187 -19.14 14.68 -2.67
N ALA A 188 -18.80 13.50 -3.20
CA ALA A 188 -19.03 13.19 -4.60
C ALA A 188 -20.53 13.29 -4.90
N PRO A 189 -20.94 14.08 -5.91
CA PRO A 189 -22.32 14.15 -6.31
C PRO A 189 -22.75 12.83 -6.93
N GLU A 190 -24.04 12.54 -6.86
CA GLU A 190 -24.64 11.34 -7.45
C GLU A 190 -24.79 11.49 -8.98
N ILE A 191 -25.54 10.58 -9.61
CA ILE A 191 -25.87 10.58 -11.04
C ILE A 191 -26.43 11.93 -11.51
N SER A 192 -27.17 12.62 -10.64
CA SER A 192 -27.76 13.94 -10.91
C SER A 192 -26.73 15.08 -11.02
N GLN A 193 -25.48 14.86 -10.60
CA GLN A 193 -24.42 15.87 -10.51
C GLN A 193 -24.74 17.05 -9.57
N ILE A 194 -25.78 16.93 -8.73
CA ILE A 194 -26.13 17.95 -7.74
C ILE A 194 -25.27 17.73 -6.49
N SER A 195 -24.48 18.74 -6.12
CA SER A 195 -23.63 18.68 -4.93
C SER A 195 -24.36 19.13 -3.67
N ASN A 196 -23.84 18.75 -2.50
CA ASN A 196 -24.38 19.19 -1.21
C ASN A 196 -24.30 20.71 -1.04
N GLU A 197 -23.27 21.34 -1.60
CA GLU A 197 -23.10 22.79 -1.62
C GLU A 197 -24.24 23.46 -2.41
N MET A 198 -24.61 22.90 -3.56
CA MET A 198 -25.75 23.39 -4.33
C MET A 198 -27.04 23.30 -3.53
N LEU A 199 -27.27 22.19 -2.80
CA LEU A 199 -28.42 22.05 -1.92
C LEU A 199 -28.40 23.05 -0.76
N LYS A 200 -27.23 23.32 -0.16
CA LYS A 200 -27.09 24.33 0.91
C LYS A 200 -27.43 25.73 0.44
N HIS A 201 -27.09 26.05 -0.81
CA HIS A 201 -27.27 27.37 -1.41
C HIS A 201 -28.55 27.51 -2.25
N MET A 202 -29.42 26.50 -2.27
CA MET A 202 -30.64 26.54 -3.07
C MET A 202 -31.62 27.62 -2.57
N GLY A 203 -32.31 28.27 -3.50
CA GLY A 203 -33.29 29.33 -3.20
C GLY A 203 -34.54 28.81 -2.49
N THR A 204 -35.27 29.71 -1.82
CA THR A 204 -36.46 29.38 -1.00
C THR A 204 -37.53 28.60 -1.76
N SER A 205 -37.77 28.92 -3.03
CA SER A 205 -38.73 28.20 -3.88
C SER A 205 -38.36 26.72 -4.07
N ILE A 206 -37.08 26.42 -4.31
CA ILE A 206 -36.59 25.04 -4.47
C ILE A 206 -36.59 24.30 -3.13
N LYS A 207 -36.24 24.97 -2.03
CA LYS A 207 -36.36 24.39 -0.68
C LYS A 207 -37.79 23.96 -0.37
N SER A 208 -38.77 24.82 -0.66
CA SER A 208 -40.18 24.49 -0.46
C SER A 208 -40.62 23.32 -1.33
N ALA A 209 -40.20 23.27 -2.60
CA ALA A 209 -40.53 22.17 -3.50
C ALA A 209 -39.92 20.83 -3.04
N THR A 210 -38.64 20.82 -2.66
CA THR A 210 -37.95 19.62 -2.16
C THR A 210 -38.55 19.11 -0.84
N LEU A 211 -38.93 20.00 0.07
CA LEU A 211 -39.63 19.63 1.30
C LEU A 211 -41.00 18.99 1.02
N LYS A 212 -41.78 19.59 0.11
CA LYS A 212 -43.07 19.01 -0.31
C LYS A 212 -42.89 17.62 -0.89
N LEU A 213 -41.89 17.44 -1.76
CA LEU A 213 -41.57 16.15 -2.34
C LEU A 213 -41.19 15.12 -1.27
N ALA A 214 -40.31 15.49 -0.32
CA ALA A 214 -39.90 14.60 0.77
C ALA A 214 -41.10 14.17 1.64
N ASN A 215 -41.98 15.10 1.99
CA ASN A 215 -43.19 14.80 2.75
C ASN A 215 -44.19 13.93 1.98
N LEU A 216 -44.31 14.12 0.66
CA LEU A 216 -45.13 13.25 -0.19
C LEU A 216 -44.58 11.82 -0.21
N CYS A 217 -43.27 11.64 -0.35
CA CYS A 217 -42.65 10.32 -0.29
C CYS A 217 -42.93 9.62 1.06
N LEU A 218 -42.85 10.34 2.18
CA LEU A 218 -43.16 9.80 3.51
C LEU A 218 -44.64 9.39 3.65
N GLN A 219 -45.56 10.20 3.12
CA GLN A 219 -47.00 9.92 3.19
C GLN A 219 -47.43 8.74 2.31
N VAL A 220 -46.87 8.65 1.10
CA VAL A 220 -47.16 7.59 0.14
C VAL A 220 -46.43 6.29 0.51
N GLY A 221 -45.31 6.39 1.24
CA GLY A 221 -44.47 5.25 1.57
C GLY A 221 -43.68 4.73 0.37
N ASP A 222 -43.44 5.58 -0.63
CA ASP A 222 -42.70 5.23 -1.85
C ASP A 222 -41.72 6.34 -2.25
N ILE A 223 -40.72 5.96 -3.04
CA ILE A 223 -39.66 6.84 -3.54
C ILE A 223 -39.47 6.66 -5.05
N PRO A 224 -39.01 7.68 -5.77
CA PRO A 224 -38.67 7.56 -7.18
C PRO A 224 -37.71 6.39 -7.46
N GLU A 225 -37.93 5.67 -8.56
CA GLU A 225 -37.07 4.55 -8.96
C GLU A 225 -35.64 5.02 -9.25
N GLU A 226 -35.49 6.25 -9.73
CA GLU A 226 -34.21 6.91 -9.98
C GLU A 226 -33.33 6.96 -8.73
N TRP A 227 -33.92 7.14 -7.54
CA TRP A 227 -33.18 7.18 -6.26
C TRP A 227 -32.65 5.82 -5.82
N ARG A 228 -33.06 4.73 -6.50
CA ARG A 228 -32.53 3.39 -6.27
C ARG A 228 -31.30 3.09 -7.14
N HIS A 229 -30.95 3.97 -8.08
CA HIS A 229 -29.75 3.85 -8.88
C HIS A 229 -28.56 4.48 -8.13
N ALA A 230 -27.44 3.77 -8.10
CA ALA A 230 -26.21 4.25 -7.47
C ALA A 230 -25.05 4.17 -8.45
N LEU A 231 -24.13 5.13 -8.35
CA LEU A 231 -22.83 5.04 -8.99
C LEU A 231 -21.91 4.20 -8.12
N LEU A 232 -21.32 3.16 -8.70
CA LEU A 232 -20.39 2.30 -7.99
C LEU A 232 -18.96 2.63 -8.38
N TYR A 233 -18.20 3.12 -7.39
CA TYR A 233 -16.78 3.40 -7.54
C TYR A 233 -15.98 2.45 -6.63
N PRO A 234 -15.14 1.57 -7.19
CA PRO A 234 -14.25 0.77 -6.38
C PRO A 234 -13.21 1.68 -5.70
N ILE A 235 -13.23 1.72 -4.37
CA ILE A 235 -12.22 2.44 -3.57
C ILE A 235 -11.30 1.39 -2.96
N PRO A 236 -10.13 1.13 -3.57
CA PRO A 236 -9.23 0.12 -3.05
C PRO A 236 -8.62 0.60 -1.72
N LYS A 237 -8.52 -0.30 -0.75
CA LYS A 237 -7.93 0.01 0.57
C LYS A 237 -6.43 -0.21 0.54
N THR A 238 -5.67 0.70 1.15
CA THR A 238 -4.19 0.70 1.13
C THR A 238 -3.57 -0.25 2.16
N MET A 239 -4.39 -0.92 2.97
CA MET A 239 -3.92 -1.85 4.00
C MET A 239 -3.65 -3.22 3.39
N ASP A 240 -2.48 -3.77 3.72
CA ASP A 240 -2.18 -5.20 3.55
C ASP A 240 -3.09 -6.00 4.50
N TRP A 241 -3.62 -7.13 4.02
CA TRP A 241 -4.47 -8.06 4.77
C TRP A 241 -3.67 -8.95 5.71
#